data_AF-A0A528TMA2-F1
#
_entry.id   AF-A0A528TMA2-F1
#
_cell.length_a   1.000
_cell.length_b   1.000
_cell.length_c   1.000
_cell.angle_alpha   90.00
_cell.angle_beta   90.00
_cell.angle_gamma   90.00
#
_symmetry.space_group_name_H-M   'P 1'
#
loop_
_entity.id
_entity.type
_entity.pdbx_description
1 polymer ?
#
loop_
_entity_poly.entity_id
_entity_poly.type
_entity_poly.pdbx_seq_one_letter_code
_entity_poly.pdbx_strand_id
1 'polypeptide(L)'
;MQSAPSFVDNFSNFDRSRWFVSDGWSNGNHQNCTWSKDLVRLSDGVLSLSFEKRKLKDRDFACAEVQTKQRYGYGVYEARMKTDTGSGLNAAFFTYIGPQDKKPWDEIDFEVLTKDPTKVQVNS
;
A
#
# COMPACT_ATOMS: atom_id res chain seq x y z
N MET A 1 19.44 12.80 3.58
CA MET A 1 19.27 11.55 2.83
C MET A 1 19.19 11.92 1.37
N GLN A 2 19.91 11.23 0.49
CA GLN A 2 19.79 11.47 -0.94
C GLN A 2 18.47 10.84 -1.41
N SER A 3 17.63 11.62 -2.09
CA SER A 3 16.40 11.10 -2.70
C SER A 3 16.76 10.13 -3.80
N ALA A 4 16.02 9.04 -3.90
CA ALA A 4 16.06 8.16 -5.06
C ALA A 4 15.72 8.92 -6.36
N PRO A 5 16.24 8.46 -7.52
CA PRO A 5 15.96 9.08 -8.81
C PRO A 5 14.50 8.85 -9.23
N SER A 6 13.99 9.68 -10.14
CA SER A 6 12.65 9.52 -10.73
C SER A 6 12.49 8.17 -11.43
N PHE A 7 11.28 7.62 -11.40
CA PHE A 7 10.95 6.38 -12.09
C PHE A 7 9.52 6.41 -12.64
N VAL A 8 9.27 5.53 -13.61
CA VAL A 8 7.93 5.09 -14.01
C VAL A 8 7.87 3.59 -13.82
N ASP A 9 6.75 3.09 -13.30
CA ASP A 9 6.46 1.66 -13.25
C ASP A 9 5.11 1.40 -13.91
N ASN A 10 5.14 0.72 -15.05
CA ASN A 10 3.94 0.34 -15.78
C ASN A 10 3.43 -1.05 -15.35
N PHE A 11 4.05 -1.66 -14.33
CA PHE A 11 3.70 -3.00 -13.84
C PHE A 11 3.71 -4.08 -14.93
N SER A 12 4.58 -3.94 -15.94
CA SER A 12 4.82 -4.98 -16.97
C SER A 12 5.58 -6.18 -16.40
N ASN A 13 6.32 -5.98 -15.31
CA ASN A 13 6.90 -7.02 -14.47
C ASN A 13 6.91 -6.52 -13.02
N PHE A 14 7.05 -7.42 -12.04
CA PHE A 14 7.15 -7.02 -10.64
C PHE A 14 8.63 -6.89 -10.23
N ASP A 15 9.17 -5.67 -10.34
CA ASP A 15 10.56 -5.38 -9.98
C ASP A 15 10.78 -5.46 -8.46
N ARG A 16 11.21 -6.64 -7.99
CA ARG A 16 11.55 -6.89 -6.58
C ARG A 16 12.77 -6.10 -6.10
N SER A 17 13.54 -5.45 -6.97
CA SER A 17 14.61 -4.53 -6.55
C SER A 17 14.03 -3.18 -6.11
N ARG A 18 12.87 -2.79 -6.66
CA ARG A 18 12.12 -1.58 -6.33
C ARG A 18 11.11 -1.80 -5.22
N TRP A 19 10.32 -2.86 -5.32
CA TRP A 19 9.18 -3.10 -4.44
C TRP A 19 9.48 -4.17 -3.39
N PHE A 20 9.13 -3.84 -2.16
CA PHE A 20 8.99 -4.78 -1.04
C PHE A 20 7.50 -5.15 -0.88
N VAL A 21 7.24 -6.40 -0.50
CA VAL A 21 5.89 -6.92 -0.27
C VAL A 21 5.76 -7.32 1.18
N SER A 22 4.73 -6.82 1.85
CA SER A 22 4.48 -7.12 3.26
C SER A 22 3.90 -8.52 3.43
N ASP A 23 4.42 -9.32 4.38
CA ASP A 23 4.10 -10.74 4.50
C ASP A 23 4.24 -11.28 5.93
N GLY A 24 3.10 -11.60 6.56
CA GLY A 24 3.05 -12.31 7.84
C GLY A 24 3.07 -11.42 9.07
N TRP A 25 2.82 -10.13 8.99
CA TRP A 25 2.62 -9.25 10.17
C TRP A 25 1.38 -8.36 10.00
N SER A 26 0.99 -7.64 11.05
CA SER A 26 -0.10 -6.66 11.02
C SER A 26 0.38 -5.33 11.61
N ASN A 27 -0.28 -4.24 11.25
CA ASN A 27 0.01 -2.89 11.78
C ASN A 27 -0.58 -2.67 13.19
N GLY A 28 -0.94 -3.74 13.92
CA GLY A 28 -1.51 -3.65 15.27
C GLY A 28 -3.03 -3.47 15.29
N ASN A 29 -3.54 -2.81 16.33
CA ASN A 29 -4.98 -2.82 16.65
C ASN A 29 -5.86 -2.08 15.62
N HIS A 30 -5.29 -1.10 14.91
CA HIS A 30 -6.03 -0.28 13.94
C HIS A 30 -6.26 -0.99 12.60
N GLN A 31 -5.56 -2.11 12.35
CA GLN A 31 -5.69 -2.91 11.14
C GLN A 31 -6.21 -4.30 11.50
N ASN A 32 -7.34 -4.70 10.94
CA ASN A 32 -7.96 -6.01 11.24
C ASN A 32 -7.56 -7.14 10.29
N CYS A 33 -6.37 -7.08 9.70
CA CYS A 33 -5.88 -8.08 8.75
C CYS A 33 -4.37 -8.31 8.89
N THR A 34 -3.93 -9.51 8.54
CA THR A 34 -2.51 -9.86 8.41
C THR A 34 -2.07 -9.64 6.97
N TRP A 35 -0.96 -8.93 6.78
CA TRP A 35 -0.34 -8.77 5.45
C TRP A 35 0.04 -10.13 4.87
N SER A 36 -0.21 -10.34 3.58
CA SER A 36 0.19 -11.56 2.90
C SER A 36 0.57 -11.29 1.46
N LYS A 37 1.75 -11.79 1.08
CA LYS A 37 2.23 -11.70 -0.30
C LYS A 37 1.34 -12.44 -1.30
N ASP A 38 0.55 -13.41 -0.85
CA ASP A 38 -0.33 -14.21 -1.71
C ASP A 38 -1.50 -13.38 -2.26
N LEU A 39 -1.74 -12.21 -1.67
CA LEU A 39 -2.76 -11.25 -2.10
C LEU A 39 -2.19 -10.13 -2.97
N VAL A 40 -0.92 -10.22 -3.37
CA VAL A 40 -0.29 -9.36 -4.36
C VAL A 40 -0.17 -10.13 -5.67
N ARG A 41 -0.92 -9.71 -6.68
CA ARG A 41 -0.92 -10.34 -8.00
C ARG A 41 -0.60 -9.34 -9.08
N LEU A 42 0.31 -9.71 -9.98
CA LEU A 42 0.53 -8.98 -11.22
C LEU A 42 -0.09 -9.76 -12.37
N SER A 43 -1.01 -9.13 -13.11
CA SER A 43 -1.63 -9.71 -14.30
C SER A 43 -1.97 -8.59 -15.28
N ASP A 44 -1.76 -8.81 -16.57
CA ASP A 44 -2.23 -7.92 -17.63
C ASP A 44 -1.77 -6.44 -17.48
N GLY A 45 -0.55 -6.24 -16.96
CA GLY A 45 0.00 -4.89 -16.72
C GLY A 45 -0.61 -4.16 -15.52
N VAL A 46 -1.32 -4.86 -14.63
CA VAL A 46 -1.95 -4.30 -13.44
C VAL A 46 -1.48 -5.04 -12.20
N LEU A 47 -1.05 -4.27 -11.21
CA LEU A 47 -0.82 -4.78 -9.86
C LEU A 47 -2.13 -4.74 -9.06
N SER A 48 -2.58 -5.91 -8.64
CA SER A 48 -3.75 -6.07 -7.78
C SER A 48 -3.32 -6.35 -6.34
N LEU A 49 -3.89 -5.58 -5.42
CA LEU A 49 -3.80 -5.79 -3.97
C LEU A 49 -5.18 -6.23 -3.48
N SER A 50 -5.26 -7.43 -2.91
CA SER A 50 -6.53 -8.04 -2.51
C SER A 50 -6.72 -8.05 -0.99
N PHE A 51 -7.98 -8.20 -0.59
CA PHE A 51 -8.42 -8.47 0.77
C PHE A 51 -9.35 -9.68 0.76
N GLU A 52 -9.18 -10.60 1.71
CA GLU A 52 -10.07 -11.75 1.84
C GLU A 52 -10.25 -12.22 3.28
N LYS A 53 -11.38 -12.92 3.53
CA LYS A 53 -11.57 -13.67 4.77
C LYS A 53 -10.72 -14.92 4.74
N ARG A 54 -9.56 -14.84 5.39
CA ARG A 54 -8.63 -15.96 5.56
C ARG A 54 -7.96 -15.81 6.90
N LYS A 55 -8.16 -16.80 7.78
CA LYS A 55 -7.54 -16.82 9.09
C LYS A 55 -6.03 -16.95 8.94
N LEU A 56 -5.29 -15.92 9.32
CA LEU A 56 -3.83 -15.88 9.34
C LEU A 56 -3.36 -15.33 10.68
N LYS A 57 -2.63 -16.18 11.42
CA LYS A 57 -2.20 -15.91 12.80
C LYS A 57 -3.39 -15.58 13.71
N ASP A 58 -3.40 -14.40 14.30
CA ASP A 58 -4.40 -13.89 15.24
C ASP A 58 -5.56 -13.15 14.56
N ARG A 59 -5.57 -13.03 13.22
CA ARG A 59 -6.59 -12.28 12.46
C ARG A 59 -7.41 -13.18 11.54
N ASP A 60 -8.68 -12.84 11.37
CA ASP A 60 -9.62 -13.57 10.50
C ASP A 60 -9.55 -13.13 9.02
N PHE A 61 -8.79 -12.08 8.73
CA PHE A 61 -8.65 -11.50 7.40
C PHE A 61 -7.18 -11.37 6.99
N ALA A 62 -6.96 -11.43 5.69
CA ALA A 62 -5.69 -11.19 5.05
C ALA A 62 -5.80 -10.00 4.07
N CYS A 63 -4.73 -9.24 3.93
CA CYS A 63 -4.65 -8.06 3.07
C CYS A 63 -3.27 -7.93 2.41
N ALA A 64 -3.13 -7.00 1.46
CA ALA A 64 -1.92 -6.80 0.68
C ALA A 64 -1.38 -5.37 0.79
N GLU A 65 -0.06 -5.26 0.86
CA GLU A 65 0.68 -3.99 0.82
C GLU A 65 1.97 -4.20 0.01
N VAL A 66 2.29 -3.21 -0.82
CA VAL A 66 3.61 -3.06 -1.43
C VAL A 66 4.16 -1.68 -1.11
N GLN A 67 5.48 -1.60 -0.92
CA GLN A 67 6.15 -0.33 -0.64
C GLN A 67 7.49 -0.28 -1.37
N THR A 68 7.97 0.93 -1.67
CA THR A 68 9.29 1.07 -2.28
C THR A 68 10.40 0.78 -1.27
N LYS A 69 11.45 0.09 -1.70
CA LYS A 69 12.66 -0.14 -0.88
C LYS A 69 13.48 1.13 -0.70
N GLN A 70 13.47 2.01 -1.70
CA GLN A 70 14.14 3.31 -1.64
C GLN A 70 13.20 4.38 -1.05
N ARG A 71 13.79 5.51 -0.64
CA ARG A 71 13.07 6.68 -0.11
C ARG A 71 13.09 7.80 -1.14
N TYR A 72 11.98 8.50 -1.26
CA TYR A 72 11.78 9.59 -2.21
C TYR A 72 11.47 10.88 -1.44
N GLY A 73 12.02 12.00 -1.91
CA GLY A 73 11.83 13.32 -1.31
C GLY A 73 10.78 14.15 -2.05
N TYR A 74 11.04 15.45 -2.18
CA TYR A 74 10.17 16.35 -2.93
C TYR A 74 10.06 15.94 -4.40
N GLY A 75 8.85 16.05 -4.95
CA GLY A 75 8.56 15.70 -6.33
C GLY A 75 7.07 15.54 -6.58
N VAL A 76 6.74 15.02 -7.75
CA VAL A 76 5.38 14.67 -8.15
C VAL A 76 5.19 13.17 -7.98
N TYR A 77 4.11 12.78 -7.32
CA TYR A 77 3.74 11.40 -7.06
C TYR A 77 2.40 11.12 -7.76
N GLU A 78 2.40 10.17 -8.68
CA GLU A 78 1.23 9.84 -9.50
C GLU A 78 0.95 8.34 -9.41
N ALA A 79 -0.32 7.98 -9.23
CA ALA A 79 -0.80 6.61 -9.28
C ALA A 79 -2.09 6.55 -10.11
N ARG A 80 -2.17 5.58 -11.02
CA ARG A 80 -3.42 5.24 -11.72
C ARG A 80 -3.99 3.98 -11.08
N MET A 81 -4.99 4.15 -10.23
CA MET A 81 -5.61 3.07 -9.48
C MET A 81 -7.14 3.08 -9.60
N LYS A 82 -7.75 1.93 -9.30
CA LYS A 82 -9.19 1.77 -9.10
C LYS A 82 -9.42 0.82 -7.92
N THR A 83 -10.58 0.91 -7.29
CA THR A 83 -10.99 -0.01 -6.23
C THR A 83 -12.47 -0.34 -6.38
N ASP A 84 -12.87 -1.48 -5.83
CA ASP A 84 -14.28 -1.86 -5.73
C ASP A 84 -14.95 -1.17 -4.53
N THR A 85 -16.26 -1.31 -4.42
CA THR A 85 -17.03 -0.81 -3.27
C THR A 85 -17.06 -1.86 -2.16
N GLY A 86 -16.84 -1.43 -0.91
CA GLY A 86 -16.87 -2.30 0.26
C GLY A 86 -16.91 -1.49 1.56
N SER A 87 -17.58 -1.97 2.61
CA SER A 87 -17.56 -1.26 3.89
C SER A 87 -16.35 -1.66 4.72
N GLY A 88 -15.69 -0.68 5.36
CA GLY A 88 -14.61 -0.93 6.32
C GLY A 88 -13.22 -1.17 5.72
N LEU A 89 -13.01 -0.92 4.42
CA LEU A 89 -11.70 -1.01 3.77
C LEU A 89 -11.23 0.36 3.26
N ASN A 90 -9.91 0.51 3.21
CA ASN A 90 -9.21 1.67 2.69
C ASN A 90 -8.28 1.24 1.56
N ALA A 91 -8.47 1.81 0.37
CA ALA A 91 -7.53 1.65 -0.74
C ALA A 91 -6.70 2.93 -0.84
N ALA A 92 -5.40 2.84 -0.54
CA ALA A 92 -4.54 3.99 -0.32
C ALA A 92 -3.31 4.03 -1.26
N PHE A 93 -2.90 5.25 -1.59
CA PHE A 93 -1.60 5.58 -2.16
C PHE A 93 -0.99 6.70 -1.31
N PHE A 94 0.17 6.45 -0.72
CA PHE A 94 0.74 7.35 0.28
C PHE A 94 2.26 7.30 0.30
N THR A 95 2.87 8.32 0.87
CA THR A 95 4.28 8.32 1.28
C THR A 95 4.34 8.20 2.79
N TYR A 96 5.23 7.36 3.32
CA TYR A 96 5.41 7.21 4.77
C TYR A 96 6.89 7.11 5.14
N ILE A 97 7.26 7.76 6.22
CA ILE A 97 8.47 7.49 6.99
C ILE A 97 8.16 7.70 8.47
N GLY A 98 8.79 6.92 9.35
CA GLY A 98 8.43 6.98 10.76
C GLY A 98 9.43 6.37 11.74
N PRO A 99 9.00 6.12 12.98
CA PRO A 99 9.85 5.58 14.05
C PRO A 99 10.58 4.27 13.68
N GLN A 100 9.96 3.44 12.84
CA GLN A 100 10.51 2.19 12.30
C GLN A 100 11.79 2.43 11.48
N ASP A 101 11.88 3.60 10.84
CA ASP A 101 13.06 4.09 10.12
C ASP A 101 13.99 4.98 10.98
N LYS A 102 13.70 5.12 12.28
CA LYS A 102 14.38 6.05 13.20
C LYS A 102 14.28 7.51 12.72
N LYS A 103 13.09 7.90 12.27
CA LYS A 103 12.76 9.23 11.75
C LYS A 103 11.48 9.78 12.39
N PRO A 104 11.24 11.11 12.30
CA PRO A 104 9.93 11.68 12.55
C PRO A 104 8.87 10.98 11.69
N TRP A 105 7.63 11.02 12.16
CA TRP A 105 6.49 10.60 11.36
C TRP A 105 6.17 11.71 10.37
N ASP A 106 6.49 11.46 9.10
CA ASP A 106 6.08 12.30 7.98
C ASP A 106 5.30 11.43 6.98
N GLU A 107 4.07 11.82 6.67
CA GLU A 107 3.15 11.05 5.84
C GLU A 107 2.29 11.98 4.97
N ILE A 108 1.98 11.52 3.75
CA ILE A 108 1.09 12.20 2.80
C ILE A 108 0.19 11.14 2.18
N ASP A 109 -1.12 11.32 2.30
CA ASP A 109 -2.11 10.29 2.00
C ASP A 109 -3.06 10.68 0.86
N PHE A 110 -3.34 9.70 0.00
CA PHE A 110 -4.51 9.66 -0.89
C PHE A 110 -5.29 8.39 -0.60
N GLU A 111 -6.45 8.54 0.05
CA GLU A 111 -7.23 7.42 0.57
C GLU A 111 -8.61 7.36 -0.08
N VAL A 112 -8.97 6.20 -0.61
CA VAL A 112 -10.32 5.91 -1.07
C VAL A 112 -10.98 5.00 -0.04
N LEU A 113 -11.81 5.59 0.83
CA LEU A 113 -12.69 4.82 1.70
C LEU A 113 -13.72 4.11 0.84
N THR A 114 -13.53 2.79 0.69
CA THR A 114 -14.29 1.97 -0.27
C THR A 114 -15.79 1.90 0.00
N LYS A 115 -16.28 2.42 1.13
CA LYS A 115 -17.71 2.61 1.40
C LYS A 115 -18.36 3.55 0.39
N ASP A 116 -17.58 4.47 -0.19
CA ASP A 116 -17.99 5.41 -1.22
C ASP A 116 -16.78 5.77 -2.11
N PRO A 117 -16.45 4.96 -3.14
CA PRO A 117 -15.28 5.18 -3.98
C PRO A 117 -15.43 6.38 -4.92
N THR A 118 -16.54 7.14 -4.85
CA THR A 118 -16.71 8.41 -5.58
C THR A 118 -16.01 9.58 -4.88
N LYS A 119 -15.47 9.35 -3.67
CA LYS A 119 -14.77 10.35 -2.87
C LYS A 119 -13.35 9.91 -2.57
N VAL A 120 -12.47 10.89 -2.43
CA VAL A 120 -11.11 10.72 -1.93
C VAL A 120 -10.95 11.53 -0.65
N GLN A 121 -10.23 10.97 0.31
CA GLN A 121 -9.76 11.66 1.50
C GLN A 121 -8.29 12.01 1.30
N VAL A 122 -7.97 13.27 1.54
CA VAL A 122 -6.60 13.77 1.67
C VAL A 122 -6.42 14.14 3.13
N ASN A 123 -5.43 13.53 3.77
CA ASN A 123 -5.19 13.69 5.20
C ASN A 123 -4.46 15.02 5.47
N SER A 124 -4.63 15.59 6.67
CA SER A 124 -4.00 16.85 7.11
C SER A 124 -3.58 16.77 8.56
#